data_AF-A0A7J9VM90-F1
#
_entry.id   AF-A0A7J9VM90-F1
#
_cell.length_a   1.000
_cell.length_b   1.000
_cell.length_c   1.000
_cell.angle_alpha   90.00
_cell.angle_beta   90.00
_cell.angle_gamma   90.00
#
_symmetry.space_group_name_H-M   'P 1'
#
loop_
_entity.id
_entity.type
_entity.pdbx_description
1 polymer ?
#
loop_
_entity_poly.entity_id
_entity_poly.type
_entity_poly.pdbx_seq_one_letter_code
_entity_poly.pdbx_strand_id
1 'polypeptide(L)' 'MDVFTYTQWRARGLSRHALKRDLSNGAIRRVIKGVYAAADIPDTLETRAHAVAMIRPRDTVACRQTAA' A
#
# COMPACT_ATOMS: atom_id res chain seq x y z
N MET A 1 -11.65 -0.25 3.68
CA MET A 1 -10.92 -0.59 2.43
C MET A 1 -9.61 0.17 2.51
N ASP A 2 -8.61 -0.34 3.23
CA ASP A 2 -7.55 0.54 3.74
C ASP A 2 -6.15 0.14 3.27
N VAL A 3 -5.87 0.53 2.03
CA VAL A 3 -4.51 0.79 1.55
C VAL A 3 -4.10 2.21 1.93
N PHE A 4 -2.84 2.41 2.27
CA PHE A 4 -2.31 3.71 2.67
C PHE A 4 -0.88 3.93 2.20
N THR A 5 -0.52 5.20 2.00
CA THR A 5 0.85 5.62 1.68
C THR A 5 1.68 5.86 2.93
N TYR A 6 3.01 5.92 2.78
CA TYR A 6 3.88 6.38 3.88
C TYR A 6 3.56 7.80 4.34
N THR A 7 3.08 8.67 3.45
CA THR A 7 2.64 10.03 3.82
C THR A 7 1.44 9.99 4.75
N GLN A 8 0.44 9.15 4.45
CA GLN A 8 -0.73 8.96 5.32
C GLN A 8 -0.35 8.29 6.64
N TRP A 9 0.59 7.34 6.62
CA TRP A 9 1.16 6.75 7.84
C TRP A 9 1.78 7.82 8.75
N ARG A 10 2.59 8.70 8.18
CA ARG A 10 3.22 9.83 8.89
C ARG A 10 2.19 10.85 9.39
N ALA A 11 1.16 11.13 8.61
CA ALA A 11 0.08 12.04 8.99
C ALA A 11 -0.73 11.52 10.20
N ARG A 12 -0.75 10.20 10.42
CA ARG A 12 -1.30 9.57 11.64
C ARG A 12 -0.35 9.62 12.85
N GLY A 13 0.77 10.35 12.75
CA GLY A 13 1.77 10.45 13.82
C GLY A 13 2.68 9.23 13.94
N LEU A 14 2.57 8.25 13.04
CA LEU A 14 3.33 7.00 13.14
C LEU A 14 4.72 7.16 12.52
N SER A 15 5.72 6.59 13.20
CA SER A 15 7.12 6.70 12.80
C SER A 15 7.48 5.67 11.71
N ARG A 16 8.60 5.91 11.02
CA ARG A 16 9.19 4.94 10.10
C ARG A 16 9.59 3.63 10.81
N HIS A 17 9.98 3.73 12.07
CA HIS A 17 10.33 2.56 12.87
C HIS A 17 9.10 1.70 13.16
N ALA A 18 7.96 2.33 13.48
CA ALA A 18 6.69 1.63 13.63
C ALA A 18 6.28 0.94 12.32
N LEU A 19 6.43 1.60 11.17
CA LEU A 19 6.15 0.97 9.86
C LEU A 19 7.02 -0.29 9.65
N LYS A 20 8.32 -0.20 9.95
CA LYS A 20 9.26 -1.32 9.77
C LYS A 20 8.90 -2.48 10.70
N ARG A 21 8.58 -2.18 11.96
CA ARG A 21 8.14 -3.17 12.95
C ARG A 21 6.85 -3.85 12.53
N ASP A 22 5.87 -3.09 12.08
CA ASP A 22 4.56 -3.65 11.73
C ASP A 22 4.64 -4.45 10.42
N LEU A 23 5.55 -4.09 9.50
CA LEU A 23 5.92 -4.91 8.34
C LEU A 23 6.61 -6.20 8.75
N SER A 24 7.59 -6.15 9.67
CA SER A 24 8.32 -7.35 10.10
C SER A 24 7.45 -8.31 10.89
N ASN A 25 6.49 -7.79 11.64
CA ASN A 25 5.57 -8.57 12.46
C ASN A 25 4.36 -9.07 11.64
N GLY A 26 4.28 -8.73 10.35
CA GLY A 26 3.18 -9.13 9.48
C GLY A 26 1.84 -8.47 9.81
N ALA A 27 1.82 -7.39 10.60
CA ALA A 27 0.60 -6.62 10.88
C ALA A 27 0.16 -5.78 9.66
N ILE A 28 1.14 -5.40 8.83
CA ILE A 28 0.91 -4.74 7.54
C ILE A 28 1.74 -5.42 6.46
N ARG A 29 1.29 -5.32 5.22
CA ARG A 29 2.00 -5.81 4.03
C ARG A 29 2.24 -4.69 3.05
N ARG A 30 3.28 -4.85 2.22
CA ARG A 30 3.55 -3.93 1.11
C ARG A 30 2.79 -4.39 -0.13
N VAL A 31 1.87 -3.57 -0.64
CA VAL A 31 1.06 -3.87 -1.84
C VAL A 31 1.85 -3.55 -3.10
N ILE A 32 2.45 -2.34 -3.13
CA ILE A 32 3.38 -1.88 -4.16
C ILE A 32 4.44 -0.96 -3.51
N LYS A 33 5.42 -0.45 -4.27
CA LYS A 33 6.40 0.51 -3.73
C LYS A 33 5.71 1.76 -3.19
N GLY A 34 5.83 2.00 -1.88
CA GLY A 34 5.30 3.18 -1.20
C GLY A 34 3.86 3.06 -0.71
N VAL A 35 3.18 1.93 -0.97
CA VAL A 35 1.79 1.68 -0.55
C VAL A 35 1.69 0.37 0.22
N TYR A 36 0.96 0.42 1.32
CA TYR A 36 0.84 -0.63 2.31
C TYR A 36 -0.63 -0.93 2.58
N ALA A 37 -0.94 -2.12 3.05
CA ALA A 37 -2.26 -2.52 3.52
C ALA A 37 -2.12 -3.21 4.87
N ALA A 38 -3.18 -3.19 5.68
CA ALA A 38 -3.27 -4.08 6.83
C ALA A 38 -3.33 -5.54 6.37
N ALA A 39 -2.84 -6.45 7.21
CA ALA A 39 -2.69 -7.87 6.84
C ALA A 39 -4.03 -8.61 6.68
N ASP A 40 -5.08 -8.11 7.31
CA ASP A 40 -6.47 -8.59 7.19
C ASP A 40 -7.13 -8.19 5.86
N ILE A 41 -6.55 -7.25 5.11
CA ILE A 41 -7.08 -6.81 3.82
C ILE A 41 -6.64 -7.77 2.71
N PRO A 42 -7.59 -8.47 2.04
CA PRO A 42 -7.28 -9.39 0.96
C PRO A 42 -6.45 -8.76 -0.17
N ASP A 43 -5.48 -9.51 -0.69
CA ASP A 43 -4.68 -9.11 -1.85
C ASP A 43 -5.40 -9.43 -3.15
N THR A 44 -6.36 -8.57 -3.51
CA THR A 44 -7.11 -8.69 -4.76
C THR A 44 -6.62 -7.69 -5.81
N LEU A 45 -7.05 -7.89 -7.05
CA LEU A 45 -6.78 -6.96 -8.13
C LEU A 45 -7.30 -5.55 -7.81
N GLU A 46 -8.47 -5.44 -7.19
CA GLU A 46 -9.10 -4.19 -6.78
C GLU A 46 -8.22 -3.46 -5.75
N THR A 47 -7.72 -4.18 -4.73
CA THR A 47 -6.80 -3.62 -3.73
C THR A 47 -5.51 -3.10 -4.37
N ARG A 48 -4.95 -3.85 -5.34
CA ARG A 48 -3.74 -3.41 -6.07
C ARG A 48 -4.02 -2.24 -7.00
N ALA A 49 -5.16 -2.22 -7.69
CA ALA A 49 -5.58 -1.10 -8.55
C ALA A 49 -5.76 0.19 -7.75
N HIS A 50 -6.39 0.10 -6.58
CA HIS A 50 -6.52 1.22 -5.64
C HIS A 50 -5.14 1.71 -5.18
N ALA A 51 -4.24 0.80 -4.82
CA ALA A 51 -2.87 1.17 -4.44
C ALA A 51 -2.14 1.92 -5.56
N VAL A 52 -2.29 1.51 -6.83
CA VAL A 52 -1.70 2.21 -7.98
C VAL A 52 -2.28 3.61 -8.13
N ALA A 53 -3.60 3.77 -8.00
CA ALA A 53 -4.27 5.07 -8.11
C ALA A 53 -3.81 6.07 -7.03
N MET A 54 -3.33 5.61 -5.87
CA MET A 54 -2.83 6.49 -4.80
C MET A 54 -1.48 7.15 -5.10
N ILE A 55 -0.67 6.56 -5.98
CA ILE A 55 0.68 7.04 -6.28
C ILE A 55 0.82 7.55 -7.72
N ARG A 56 -0.24 7.46 -8.52
CA ARG A 56 -0.25 7.86 -9.92
C ARG A 56 -1.17 9.06 -10.14
N PRO A 57 -0.85 9.95 -11.09
CA PRO A 57 -1.78 10.93 -11.60
C PRO A 57 -3.08 10.26 -12.07
N ARG A 58 -4.22 10.94 -11.93
CA ARG A 58 -5.56 10.41 -12.25
C ARG A 58 -5.68 9.84 -13.68
N ASP A 59 -4.87 10.33 -14.61
CA ASP A 59 -4.89 9.92 -16.03
C ASP A 59 -4.01 8.70 -16.33
N THR A 60 -3.52 7.99 -15.30
CA THR A 60 -2.67 6.82 -15.49
C THR A 60 -3.49 5.56 -15.66
N VAL A 61 -3.41 4.93 -16.84
CA VAL A 61 -3.95 3.60 -17.08
C VAL A 61 -2.97 2.54 -16.56
N ALA A 62 -3.41 1.74 -15.59
CA ALA A 62 -2.65 0.57 -15.12
C ALA A 62 -2.88 -0.61 -16.08
N CYS A 63 -2.01 -0.75 -17.08
CA CYS A 63 -2.04 -1.91 -17.97
C CYS A 63 -1.49 -3.15 -17.25
N ARG A 64 -2.19 -4.29 -17.36
CA ARG A 64 -1.70 -5.56 -16.82
C ARG A 64 -0.43 -5.98 -17.54
N GLN A 65 0.71 -5.70 -16.93
CA GLN A 65 1.93 -6.46 -17.12
C GLN A 65 2.76 -6.41 -15.82
N THR A 66 2.22 -7.01 -14.76
CA THR A 66 3.12 -7.57 -13.74
C THR A 66 3.27 -9.05 -14.06
N ALA A 67 4.22 -9.36 -14.94
CA ALA A 67 4.85 -10.66 -14.95
C ALA A 67 5.64 -10.81 -13.63
N ALA A 68 5.28 -11.82 -12.86
CA ALA A 68 6.09 -12.46 -11.84
C ALA A 68 5.55 -13.88 -11.70
#